data_AF-A0A1Y4AQE7-F1
#
_entry.id   AF-A0A1Y4AQE7-F1
#
_cell.length_a   1.000
_cell.length_b   1.000
_cell.length_c   1.000
_cell.angle_alpha   90.00
_cell.angle_beta   90.00
_cell.angle_gamma   90.00
#
_symmetry.space_group_name_H-M   'P 1'
#
loop_
_entity.id
_entity.type
_entity.pdbx_description
1 polymer ?
#
loop_
_entity_poly.entity_id
_entity_poly.type
_entity_poly.pdbx_seq_one_letter_code
_entity_poly.pdbx_strand_id
1 'polypeptide(L)'
;MRIPLWTIEFLEMMRYGSSTAASKVGHVYTRSISLESAEIRKLPRRIGTGGMEESLFFRRWKTFPRFRVARRLRMPPLNCLDTWGRETESGVPVEPKRRIFLLFEGENSEFDYFDALINLLNRRKLPKYLAVIPTKREGKDKGASNPKRLLAFAQDIRNAARGDAEAEERVCGEVSYEEGDEIVAIFDADIYKNSPDAYVALLDDFSKEDVATYVTYPSFELFLFLHIENGLDDWVLPHRTEIIENQKMPGSKRRFIERLFSDAVQCNPKKEGACARFANGYARACHEEGRINQETRSAIRVLTSNIGLLIGRLESS
;
A
#
# COMPACT_ATOMS: atom_id res chain seq x y z
N MET A 1 -9.46 -30.20 -37.13
CA MET A 1 -10.28 -29.31 -36.28
C MET A 1 -9.95 -29.63 -34.83
N ARG A 2 -9.18 -28.78 -34.15
CA ARG A 2 -8.76 -28.97 -32.75
C ARG A 2 -9.60 -28.03 -31.89
N ILE A 3 -10.36 -28.60 -30.97
CA ILE A 3 -11.12 -27.87 -29.96
C ILE A 3 -10.11 -27.44 -28.86
N PRO A 4 -10.10 -26.16 -28.44
CA PRO A 4 -9.14 -25.69 -27.45
C PRO A 4 -9.49 -26.17 -26.02
N LEU A 5 -8.45 -26.51 -25.25
CA LEU A 5 -8.45 -27.18 -23.93
C LEU A 5 -9.25 -26.49 -22.79
N TRP A 6 -9.88 -25.35 -23.03
CA TRP A 6 -10.65 -24.59 -22.04
C TRP A 6 -12.11 -25.07 -21.92
N THR A 7 -12.55 -25.99 -22.78
CA THR A 7 -13.93 -26.55 -22.75
C THR A 7 -14.10 -27.73 -21.79
N ILE A 8 -13.01 -28.29 -21.24
CA ILE A 8 -13.07 -29.46 -20.37
C ILE A 8 -13.22 -29.06 -18.89
N GLU A 9 -12.67 -27.93 -18.45
CA GLU A 9 -12.79 -27.46 -17.05
C GLU A 9 -14.21 -27.00 -16.67
N PHE A 10 -15.03 -26.57 -17.63
CA PHE A 10 -16.40 -26.11 -17.35
C PHE A 10 -17.40 -27.27 -17.16
N LEU A 11 -17.04 -28.49 -17.57
CA LEU A 11 -17.90 -29.68 -17.47
C LEU A 11 -17.65 -30.52 -16.22
N GLU A 12 -16.50 -30.37 -15.55
CA GLU A 12 -16.24 -31.01 -14.24
C GLU A 12 -16.87 -30.24 -13.07
N MET A 13 -17.11 -28.93 -13.20
CA MET A 13 -17.71 -28.11 -12.15
C MET A 13 -19.23 -28.35 -11.95
N MET A 14 -19.89 -29.06 -12.87
CA MET A 14 -21.34 -29.31 -12.85
C MET A 14 -21.71 -30.71 -12.33
N ARG A 15 -20.75 -31.50 -11.82
CA ARG A 15 -20.99 -32.89 -11.35
C ARG A 15 -21.04 -33.12 -9.84
N TYR A 16 -20.90 -32.09 -9.01
CA TYR A 16 -21.04 -32.22 -7.57
C TYR A 16 -22.07 -31.24 -6.99
N GLY A 17 -23.25 -31.77 -6.64
CA GLY A 17 -24.08 -31.19 -5.57
C GLY A 17 -25.46 -30.67 -5.94
N SER A 18 -26.35 -31.54 -6.45
CA SER A 18 -27.80 -31.35 -6.35
C SER A 18 -28.38 -32.15 -5.17
N SER A 19 -29.05 -31.50 -4.22
CA SER A 19 -30.19 -32.08 -3.48
C SER A 19 -31.04 -31.01 -2.77
N THR A 20 -32.07 -30.55 -3.48
CA THR A 20 -33.50 -30.35 -3.08
C THR A 20 -33.89 -30.19 -1.60
N ALA A 21 -34.68 -29.15 -1.27
CA ALA A 21 -36.14 -29.27 -1.00
C ALA A 21 -36.85 -27.95 -0.59
N ALA A 22 -37.88 -27.61 -1.39
CA ALA A 22 -39.23 -27.11 -1.10
C ALA A 22 -39.55 -25.98 -0.07
N SER A 23 -40.20 -24.96 -0.65
CA SER A 23 -41.16 -23.96 -0.14
C SER A 23 -42.00 -24.25 1.10
N LYS A 24 -42.26 -23.21 1.92
CA LYS A 24 -43.63 -22.85 2.39
C LYS A 24 -43.71 -21.43 2.96
N VAL A 25 -44.82 -20.77 2.61
CA VAL A 25 -45.32 -19.47 3.05
C VAL A 25 -45.84 -19.54 4.50
N GLY A 26 -45.65 -18.48 5.30
CA GLY A 26 -46.31 -18.33 6.60
C GLY A 26 -46.04 -16.97 7.26
N HIS A 27 -47.12 -16.21 7.47
CA HIS A 27 -47.19 -14.91 8.16
C HIS A 27 -46.89 -14.99 9.67
N VAL A 28 -46.31 -13.89 10.18
CA VAL A 28 -46.52 -13.19 11.48
C VAL A 28 -46.57 -14.04 12.76
N TYR A 29 -45.63 -13.79 13.68
CA TYR A 29 -45.94 -13.40 15.07
C TYR A 29 -44.72 -12.76 15.74
N THR A 30 -44.92 -11.54 16.26
CA THR A 30 -44.04 -10.81 17.17
C THR A 30 -43.90 -11.54 18.51
N ARG A 31 -42.70 -11.59 19.10
CA ARG A 31 -42.51 -11.47 20.55
C ARG A 31 -41.17 -10.81 20.88
N SER A 32 -41.31 -9.69 21.57
CA SER A 32 -40.33 -8.95 22.34
C SER A 32 -39.75 -9.80 23.48
N ILE A 33 -38.44 -9.66 23.73
CA ILE A 33 -37.85 -9.96 25.02
C ILE A 33 -37.01 -8.73 25.42
N SER A 34 -37.53 -8.05 26.44
CA SER A 34 -36.90 -7.02 27.23
C SER A 34 -35.81 -7.62 28.13
N LEU A 35 -34.67 -6.93 28.23
CA LEU A 35 -33.82 -7.00 29.42
C LEU A 35 -33.54 -5.57 29.87
N GLU A 36 -34.32 -5.16 30.86
CA GLU A 36 -34.12 -3.95 31.65
C GLU A 36 -32.99 -4.15 32.67
N SER A 37 -32.16 -3.10 32.77
CA SER A 37 -31.74 -2.45 34.02
C SER A 37 -30.94 -3.24 35.06
N ALA A 38 -29.65 -2.90 35.18
CA ALA A 38 -28.94 -2.99 36.45
C ALA A 38 -28.08 -1.73 36.70
N GLU A 39 -28.53 -0.98 37.70
CA GLU A 39 -28.04 0.19 38.40
C GLU A 39 -26.56 0.63 38.25
N ILE A 40 -26.42 1.90 37.88
CA ILE A 40 -25.25 2.75 38.14
C ILE A 40 -25.32 3.21 39.61
N ARG A 41 -24.44 2.69 40.47
CA ARG A 41 -24.20 3.25 41.82
C ARG A 41 -22.88 4.01 41.87
N LYS A 42 -23.01 5.33 42.09
CA LYS A 42 -21.96 6.29 42.41
C LYS A 42 -21.39 5.99 43.80
N LEU A 43 -20.06 6.01 43.96
CA LEU A 43 -19.39 6.10 45.27
C LEU A 43 -18.62 7.42 45.38
N PRO A 44 -18.58 8.05 46.58
CA PRO A 44 -18.17 9.44 46.75
C PRO A 44 -16.67 9.62 47.00
N ARG A 45 -16.18 10.82 46.65
CA ARG A 45 -14.88 11.37 47.07
C ARG A 45 -14.88 11.63 48.59
N ARG A 46 -13.77 11.30 49.26
CA ARG A 46 -13.37 11.90 50.55
C ARG A 46 -11.87 12.14 50.59
N ILE A 47 -11.52 13.30 51.15
CA ILE A 47 -10.19 13.88 51.39
C ILE A 47 -9.84 13.66 52.88
N GLY A 48 -8.55 13.55 53.22
CA GLY A 48 -7.99 13.70 54.59
C GLY A 48 -6.98 12.60 54.96
N THR A 49 -5.66 12.82 54.86
CA THR A 49 -4.70 13.32 55.90
C THR A 49 -4.27 12.30 56.96
N GLY A 50 -2.95 12.04 57.05
CA GLY A 50 -2.24 11.81 58.33
C GLY A 50 -1.57 10.45 58.60
N GLY A 51 -0.23 10.43 58.61
CA GLY A 51 0.59 10.04 59.78
C GLY A 51 0.86 8.56 60.15
N MET A 52 2.09 8.11 59.84
CA MET A 52 3.11 7.39 60.66
C MET A 52 2.78 6.20 61.60
N GLU A 53 3.54 5.10 61.33
CA GLU A 53 4.30 4.21 62.26
C GLU A 53 3.52 3.35 63.29
N GLU A 54 3.87 2.10 63.68
CA GLU A 54 5.09 1.28 63.81
C GLU A 54 4.62 -0.21 63.89
N SER A 55 5.23 -1.18 63.21
CA SER A 55 6.31 -2.09 63.67
C SER A 55 5.87 -3.49 64.19
N LEU A 56 6.59 -4.50 63.66
CA LEU A 56 6.99 -5.79 64.25
C LEU A 56 5.94 -6.88 64.53
N PHE A 57 6.02 -8.01 63.80
CA PHE A 57 6.22 -9.35 64.41
C PHE A 57 6.72 -10.41 63.39
N PHE A 58 7.92 -10.93 63.69
CA PHE A 58 8.51 -12.26 63.42
C PHE A 58 8.58 -12.92 62.02
N ARG A 59 9.79 -12.81 61.44
CA ARG A 59 10.76 -13.88 61.15
C ARG A 59 10.33 -15.18 60.41
N ARG A 60 10.98 -15.31 59.24
CA ARG A 60 11.83 -16.46 58.79
C ARG A 60 11.13 -17.64 58.13
N TRP A 61 11.00 -17.59 56.81
CA TRP A 61 11.23 -18.75 55.94
C TRP A 61 12.22 -18.37 54.82
N LYS A 62 13.19 -19.25 54.62
CA LYS A 62 14.37 -19.08 53.77
C LYS A 62 14.02 -19.34 52.30
N THR A 63 14.65 -18.56 51.42
CA THR A 63 15.08 -18.92 50.06
C THR A 63 14.06 -19.64 49.18
N PHE A 64 13.22 -18.87 48.50
CA PHE A 64 12.63 -19.27 47.22
C PHE A 64 13.41 -18.59 46.08
N PRO A 65 13.72 -19.30 44.98
CA PRO A 65 14.36 -18.69 43.84
C PRO A 65 13.45 -17.58 43.30
N ARG A 66 14.02 -16.38 43.10
CA ARG A 66 13.39 -15.32 42.32
C ARG A 66 13.12 -15.89 40.92
N PHE A 67 11.88 -16.31 40.69
CA PHE A 67 11.32 -16.39 39.35
C PHE A 67 11.58 -15.03 38.70
N ARG A 68 12.48 -14.99 37.72
CA ARG A 68 12.55 -13.85 36.80
C ARG A 68 11.16 -13.75 36.21
N VAL A 69 10.49 -12.64 36.52
CA VAL A 69 9.31 -12.17 35.81
C VAL A 69 9.56 -12.41 34.34
N ALA A 70 8.67 -13.20 33.73
CA ALA A 70 8.69 -13.55 32.33
C ALA A 70 9.18 -12.34 31.54
N ARG A 71 10.25 -12.53 30.74
CA ARG A 71 10.49 -11.68 29.58
C ARG A 71 9.11 -11.52 28.96
N ARG A 72 8.55 -10.29 28.99
CA ARG A 72 7.52 -9.91 28.04
C ARG A 72 8.05 -10.47 26.73
N LEU A 73 7.30 -11.42 26.16
CA LEU A 73 7.45 -11.79 24.77
C LEU A 73 7.50 -10.44 24.06
N ARG A 74 8.71 -9.98 23.71
CA ARG A 74 8.86 -9.01 22.65
C ARG A 74 8.23 -9.78 21.52
N MET A 75 7.00 -9.41 21.18
CA MET A 75 6.47 -9.78 19.89
C MET A 75 7.61 -9.46 18.92
N PRO A 76 8.08 -10.44 18.14
CA PRO A 76 9.01 -10.12 17.06
C PRO A 76 8.41 -8.92 16.32
N PRO A 77 9.22 -7.90 15.96
CA PRO A 77 8.71 -6.73 15.26
C PRO A 77 7.79 -7.23 14.15
N LEU A 78 6.58 -6.67 14.09
CA LEU A 78 5.62 -6.92 13.01
C LEU A 78 6.41 -6.94 11.71
N ASN A 79 6.47 -8.12 11.09
CA ASN A 79 7.36 -8.49 10.00
C ASN A 79 7.72 -7.28 9.13
N CYS A 80 9.01 -6.92 9.09
CA CYS A 80 9.57 -6.31 7.90
C CYS A 80 9.19 -7.24 6.74
N LEU A 81 8.70 -6.71 5.62
CA LEU A 81 8.34 -7.45 4.41
C LEU A 81 9.53 -8.18 3.74
N ASP A 82 10.66 -8.33 4.44
CA ASP A 82 11.94 -8.78 3.92
C ASP A 82 12.02 -10.30 3.71
N THR A 83 11.07 -11.10 4.17
CA THR A 83 11.28 -12.57 4.28
C THR A 83 10.08 -13.47 4.01
N TRP A 84 9.01 -13.00 3.35
CA TRP A 84 7.93 -13.91 2.92
C TRP A 84 7.93 -14.18 1.43
N GLY A 85 8.34 -15.40 1.05
CA GLY A 85 7.84 -16.04 -0.16
C GLY A 85 8.82 -16.80 -1.05
N ARG A 86 9.86 -17.47 -0.54
CA ARG A 86 10.69 -18.35 -1.38
C ARG A 86 11.01 -19.63 -0.64
N GLU A 87 10.78 -20.75 -1.31
CA GLU A 87 11.19 -22.08 -0.88
C GLU A 87 11.75 -22.76 -2.12
N THR A 88 12.90 -23.43 -2.01
CA THR A 88 13.31 -24.43 -3.00
C THR A 88 12.26 -25.53 -3.08
N GLU A 89 12.35 -26.47 -4.04
CA GLU A 89 11.50 -27.69 -4.01
C GLU A 89 11.61 -28.46 -2.68
N SER A 90 12.64 -28.15 -1.89
CA SER A 90 12.93 -28.70 -0.56
C SER A 90 12.52 -27.80 0.61
N GLY A 91 11.83 -26.67 0.39
CA GLY A 91 11.36 -25.80 1.50
C GLY A 91 12.35 -24.76 2.00
N VAL A 92 13.48 -24.52 1.31
CA VAL A 92 14.54 -23.62 1.81
C VAL A 92 14.37 -22.19 1.29
N PRO A 93 14.38 -21.16 2.17
CA PRO A 93 14.40 -19.75 1.78
C PRO A 93 15.55 -19.42 0.83
N VAL A 94 15.22 -18.84 -0.33
CA VAL A 94 16.22 -18.37 -1.32
C VAL A 94 16.29 -16.85 -1.26
N GLU A 95 17.48 -16.31 -0.98
CA GLU A 95 17.68 -14.86 -0.99
C GLU A 95 17.56 -14.27 -2.41
N PRO A 96 17.10 -13.01 -2.53
CA PRO A 96 16.95 -12.37 -3.84
C PRO A 96 18.30 -12.21 -4.51
N LYS A 97 18.33 -12.26 -5.84
CA LYS A 97 19.55 -11.89 -6.57
C LYS A 97 19.75 -10.37 -6.57
N ARG A 98 18.65 -9.62 -6.52
CA ARG A 98 18.61 -8.14 -6.56
C ARG A 98 17.35 -7.62 -5.86
N ARG A 99 17.36 -6.35 -5.48
CA ARG A 99 16.22 -5.65 -4.88
C ARG A 99 15.84 -4.42 -5.69
N ILE A 100 14.55 -4.09 -5.64
CA ILE A 100 13.99 -2.84 -6.14
C ILE A 100 13.37 -2.09 -4.98
N PHE A 101 13.86 -0.88 -4.72
CA PHE A 101 13.30 0.05 -3.74
C PHE A 101 12.28 0.95 -4.43
N LEU A 102 11.01 0.86 -4.04
CA LEU A 102 9.96 1.74 -4.55
C LEU A 102 9.80 2.94 -3.62
N LEU A 103 9.99 4.13 -4.17
CA LEU A 103 9.81 5.42 -3.50
C LEU A 103 8.54 6.08 -4.01
N PHE A 104 7.69 6.56 -3.11
CA PHE A 104 6.41 7.19 -3.47
C PHE A 104 6.35 8.64 -3.02
N GLU A 105 5.79 9.51 -3.85
CA GLU A 105 5.48 10.89 -3.45
C GLU A 105 4.37 10.94 -2.39
N GLY A 106 3.25 10.25 -2.63
CA GLY A 106 2.10 10.20 -1.74
C GLY A 106 2.30 9.34 -0.49
N GLU A 107 1.54 9.67 0.57
CA GLU A 107 1.68 9.00 1.87
C GLU A 107 0.96 7.65 1.96
N ASN A 108 -0.18 7.50 1.27
CA ASN A 108 -1.09 6.36 1.47
C ASN A 108 -1.48 5.64 0.17
N SER A 109 -2.06 6.34 -0.81
CA SER A 109 -2.73 5.70 -1.97
C SER A 109 -1.82 4.79 -2.79
N GLU A 110 -0.64 5.27 -3.13
CA GLU A 110 0.36 4.57 -3.94
C GLU A 110 0.95 3.42 -3.13
N PHE A 111 1.34 3.69 -1.88
CA PHE A 111 1.89 2.67 -1.00
C PHE A 111 0.89 1.54 -0.77
N ASP A 112 -0.36 1.85 -0.41
CA ASP A 112 -1.40 0.84 -0.13
C ASP A 112 -1.72 0.00 -1.37
N TYR A 113 -1.68 0.61 -2.56
CA TYR A 113 -1.83 -0.12 -3.82
C TYR A 113 -0.65 -1.08 -4.05
N PHE A 114 0.59 -0.58 -3.97
CA PHE A 114 1.78 -1.36 -4.26
C PHE A 114 2.05 -2.43 -3.20
N ASP A 115 1.79 -2.15 -1.93
CA ASP A 115 1.88 -3.15 -0.86
C ASP A 115 0.92 -4.32 -1.13
N ALA A 116 -0.34 -4.03 -1.49
CA ALA A 116 -1.30 -5.06 -1.87
C ALA A 116 -0.90 -5.82 -3.14
N LEU A 117 -0.35 -5.12 -4.15
CA LEU A 117 0.14 -5.71 -5.38
C LEU A 117 1.33 -6.64 -5.14
N ILE A 118 2.34 -6.20 -4.38
CA ILE A 118 3.53 -6.99 -4.06
C ILE A 118 3.11 -8.24 -3.28
N ASN A 119 2.20 -8.11 -2.31
CA ASN A 119 1.64 -9.26 -1.60
C ASN A 119 0.91 -10.24 -2.54
N LEU A 120 0.19 -9.74 -3.54
CA LEU A 120 -0.47 -10.55 -4.56
C LEU A 120 0.54 -11.28 -5.45
N LEU A 121 1.56 -10.57 -5.94
CA LEU A 121 2.61 -11.14 -6.78
C LEU A 121 3.41 -12.20 -6.02
N ASN A 122 3.78 -11.94 -4.76
CA ASN A 122 4.48 -12.89 -3.90
C ASN A 122 3.68 -14.19 -3.71
N ARG A 123 2.35 -14.10 -3.53
CA ARG A 123 1.48 -15.30 -3.49
C ARG A 123 1.48 -16.08 -4.80
N ARG A 124 1.74 -15.40 -5.93
CA ARG A 124 1.93 -16.00 -7.27
C ARG A 124 3.38 -16.43 -7.52
N LYS A 125 4.28 -16.30 -6.53
CA LYS A 125 5.72 -16.57 -6.64
C LYS A 125 6.43 -15.69 -7.68
N LEU A 126 5.98 -14.44 -7.80
CA LEU A 126 6.55 -13.40 -8.65
C LEU A 126 6.85 -12.14 -7.79
N PRO A 127 7.86 -11.31 -8.12
CA PRO A 127 8.97 -11.60 -9.04
C PRO A 127 9.80 -12.80 -8.58
N LYS A 128 10.41 -13.49 -9.54
CA LYS A 128 11.19 -14.70 -9.28
C LYS A 128 12.57 -14.39 -8.71
N TYR A 129 13.20 -13.28 -9.13
CA TYR A 129 14.59 -12.94 -8.75
C TYR A 129 14.74 -11.62 -7.99
N LEU A 130 13.67 -10.83 -7.87
CA LEU A 130 13.69 -9.51 -7.23
C LEU A 130 12.95 -9.51 -5.89
N ALA A 131 13.50 -8.84 -4.87
CA ALA A 131 12.67 -8.34 -3.77
C ALA A 131 12.19 -6.94 -4.09
N VAL A 132 10.94 -6.63 -3.74
CA VAL A 132 10.37 -5.30 -3.93
C VAL A 132 10.11 -4.70 -2.56
N ILE A 133 10.77 -3.59 -2.25
CA ILE A 133 10.72 -2.95 -0.94
C ILE A 133 10.00 -1.61 -1.10
N PRO A 134 8.71 -1.54 -0.71
CA PRO A 134 8.01 -0.27 -0.67
C PRO A 134 8.52 0.53 0.53
N THR A 135 9.07 1.71 0.28
CA THR A 135 9.70 2.53 1.32
C THR A 135 8.79 3.68 1.72
N LYS A 136 8.60 3.85 3.04
CA LYS A 136 7.96 5.03 3.62
C LYS A 136 9.02 5.95 4.20
N ARG A 137 8.77 7.25 4.09
CA ARG A 137 9.53 8.28 4.81
C ARG A 137 9.02 8.38 6.24
N GLU A 138 9.92 8.41 7.21
CA GLU A 138 9.59 8.63 8.63
C GLU A 138 10.05 10.01 9.13
N GLY A 139 9.64 10.39 10.35
CA GLY A 139 10.13 11.59 11.01
C GLY A 139 9.61 12.93 10.47
N LYS A 140 10.48 13.96 10.49
CA LYS A 140 10.14 15.37 10.18
C LYS A 140 9.80 15.62 8.70
N ASP A 141 10.08 14.66 7.82
CA ASP A 141 9.83 14.76 6.38
C ASP A 141 8.53 14.09 5.92
N LYS A 142 7.74 13.59 6.88
CA LYS A 142 6.37 13.12 6.65
C LYS A 142 5.50 14.26 6.09
N GLY A 143 4.94 14.07 4.91
CA GLY A 143 3.98 15.00 4.30
C GLY A 143 4.53 16.01 3.30
N ALA A 144 5.82 15.96 2.96
CA ALA A 144 6.35 16.83 1.92
C ALA A 144 6.19 16.24 0.51
N SER A 145 5.22 16.80 -0.22
CA SER A 145 4.84 16.48 -1.60
C SER A 145 5.70 17.24 -2.62
N ASN A 146 6.96 16.86 -2.77
CA ASN A 146 7.77 17.35 -3.88
C ASN A 146 8.62 16.19 -4.42
N PRO A 147 8.50 15.83 -5.70
CA PRO A 147 9.28 14.76 -6.33
C PRO A 147 10.80 14.89 -6.14
N LYS A 148 11.34 16.11 -6.01
CA LYS A 148 12.78 16.33 -5.70
C LYS A 148 13.23 15.66 -4.40
N ARG A 149 12.34 15.45 -3.43
CA ARG A 149 12.69 14.78 -2.17
C ARG A 149 12.90 13.28 -2.35
N LEU A 150 12.37 12.68 -3.41
CA LEU A 150 12.63 11.26 -3.71
C LEU A 150 14.11 11.04 -4.09
N LEU A 151 14.78 12.04 -4.69
CA LEU A 151 16.22 11.99 -4.93
C LEU A 151 17.02 11.97 -3.63
N ALA A 152 16.71 12.89 -2.70
CA ALA A 152 17.36 12.91 -1.40
C ALA A 152 17.13 11.59 -0.65
N PHE A 153 15.92 11.03 -0.74
CA PHE A 153 15.61 9.76 -0.12
C PHE A 153 16.32 8.57 -0.76
N ALA A 154 16.50 8.58 -2.09
CA ALA A 154 17.34 7.61 -2.79
C ALA A 154 18.80 7.66 -2.30
N GLN A 155 19.32 8.86 -2.04
CA GLN A 155 20.65 9.04 -1.48
C GLN A 155 20.72 8.56 -0.02
N ASP A 156 19.70 8.84 0.80
CA ASP A 156 19.61 8.33 2.17
C ASP A 156 19.63 6.79 2.21
N ILE A 157 18.92 6.10 1.31
CA ILE A 157 18.95 4.62 1.20
C ILE A 157 20.39 4.12 0.96
N ARG A 158 21.11 4.74 0.02
CA ARG A 158 22.49 4.36 -0.30
C ARG A 158 23.47 4.67 0.83
N ASN A 159 23.26 5.78 1.53
CA ASN A 159 24.11 6.19 2.65
C ASN A 159 23.84 5.35 3.90
N ALA A 160 22.59 5.02 4.19
CA ALA A 160 22.21 4.11 5.27
C ALA A 160 22.86 2.74 5.08
N ALA A 161 22.84 2.20 3.86
CA ALA A 161 23.53 0.95 3.54
C ALA A 161 25.06 1.00 3.71
N ARG A 162 25.66 2.21 3.75
CA ARG A 162 27.09 2.44 4.03
C ARG A 162 27.36 2.70 5.52
N GLY A 163 26.34 2.63 6.38
CA GLY A 163 26.44 2.87 7.82
C GLY A 163 26.34 4.33 8.23
N ASP A 164 25.71 5.19 7.43
CA ASP A 164 25.41 6.57 7.83
C ASP A 164 24.24 6.59 8.82
N ALA A 165 24.54 6.88 10.09
CA ALA A 165 23.58 6.88 11.18
C ALA A 165 22.45 7.93 11.02
N GLU A 166 22.70 9.07 10.37
CA GLU A 166 21.65 10.06 10.13
C GLU A 166 20.70 9.60 9.02
N ALA A 167 21.24 8.96 7.98
CA ALA A 167 20.44 8.38 6.92
C ALA A 167 19.61 7.19 7.41
N GLU A 168 20.18 6.34 8.28
CA GLU A 168 19.49 5.23 8.93
C GLU A 168 18.26 5.69 9.74
N GLU A 169 18.29 6.87 10.38
CA GLU A 169 17.14 7.43 11.10
C GLU A 169 16.02 7.90 10.15
N ARG A 170 16.35 8.23 8.90
CA ARG A 170 15.40 8.77 7.90
C ARG A 170 14.73 7.68 7.05
N VAL A 171 15.33 6.51 6.96
CA VAL A 171 14.78 5.36 6.24
C VAL A 171 14.02 4.43 7.19
N CYS A 172 12.97 3.79 6.69
CA CYS A 172 12.21 2.83 7.48
C CYS A 172 12.85 1.43 7.40
N GLY A 173 13.21 0.86 8.55
CA GLY A 173 13.74 -0.51 8.65
C GLY A 173 15.25 -0.61 8.43
N GLU A 174 15.76 -1.84 8.51
CA GLU A 174 17.17 -2.15 8.23
C GLU A 174 17.38 -2.16 6.71
N VAL A 175 18.00 -1.11 6.18
CA VAL A 175 18.25 -0.96 4.75
C VAL A 175 19.64 -1.49 4.43
N SER A 176 19.70 -2.64 3.78
CA SER A 176 20.88 -3.06 3.03
C SER A 176 20.68 -2.71 1.56
N TYR A 177 21.69 -2.13 0.92
CA TYR A 177 21.69 -1.79 -0.50
C TYR A 177 23.01 -2.31 -1.08
N GLU A 178 22.93 -3.10 -2.15
CA GLU A 178 24.06 -3.78 -2.79
C GLU A 178 24.22 -3.37 -4.25
N GLU A 179 25.39 -3.67 -4.81
CA GLU A 179 25.66 -3.42 -6.22
C GLU A 179 24.69 -4.22 -7.11
N GLY A 180 23.92 -3.51 -7.94
CA GLY A 180 22.86 -4.10 -8.77
C GLY A 180 21.46 -4.01 -8.18
N ASP A 181 21.31 -3.48 -6.96
CA ASP A 181 20.00 -3.03 -6.47
C ASP A 181 19.56 -1.75 -7.17
N GLU A 182 18.25 -1.60 -7.34
CA GLU A 182 17.68 -0.48 -8.09
C GLU A 182 16.76 0.37 -7.24
N ILE A 183 16.71 1.66 -7.54
CA ILE A 183 15.80 2.60 -6.91
C ILE A 183 14.84 3.12 -7.97
N VAL A 184 13.54 3.09 -7.64
CA VAL A 184 12.45 3.49 -8.51
C VAL A 184 11.63 4.58 -7.82
N ALA A 185 11.49 5.74 -8.46
CA ALA A 185 10.66 6.84 -7.99
C ALA A 185 9.31 6.86 -8.71
N ILE A 186 8.22 6.91 -7.94
CA ILE A 186 6.83 6.96 -8.42
C ILE A 186 6.17 8.24 -7.91
N PHE A 187 5.71 9.10 -8.83
CA PHE A 187 5.18 10.41 -8.46
C PHE A 187 4.22 11.02 -9.49
N ASP A 188 3.46 12.02 -9.05
CA ASP A 188 2.52 12.77 -9.88
C ASP A 188 3.21 13.98 -10.55
N ALA A 189 3.09 14.11 -11.87
CA ALA A 189 3.74 15.18 -12.62
C ALA A 189 2.96 16.51 -12.65
N ASP A 190 1.72 16.58 -12.13
CA ASP A 190 0.86 17.79 -12.16
C ASP A 190 1.49 19.00 -11.47
N ILE A 191 2.37 18.81 -10.49
CA ILE A 191 3.07 19.91 -9.81
C ILE A 191 3.91 20.76 -10.78
N TYR A 192 4.33 20.19 -11.91
CA TYR A 192 5.13 20.87 -12.94
C TYR A 192 4.32 21.37 -14.14
N LYS A 193 2.99 21.41 -14.06
CA LYS A 193 2.11 21.82 -15.18
C LYS A 193 2.39 23.21 -15.77
N ASN A 194 3.04 24.08 -15.00
CA ASN A 194 3.42 25.44 -15.38
C ASN A 194 4.94 25.61 -15.52
N SER A 195 5.71 24.53 -15.42
CA SER A 195 7.17 24.53 -15.51
C SER A 195 7.70 23.25 -16.17
N PRO A 196 7.37 22.99 -17.46
CA PRO A 196 7.82 21.78 -18.16
C PRO A 196 9.35 21.60 -18.17
N ASP A 197 10.11 22.68 -18.30
CA ASP A 197 11.58 22.61 -18.26
C ASP A 197 12.11 22.13 -16.89
N ALA A 198 11.43 22.52 -15.80
CA ALA A 198 11.78 22.04 -14.46
C ALA A 198 11.44 20.55 -14.27
N TYR A 199 10.42 20.05 -14.96
CA TYR A 199 10.11 18.62 -15.00
C TYR A 199 11.18 17.83 -15.75
N VAL A 200 11.60 18.30 -16.93
CA VAL A 200 12.68 17.64 -17.68
C VAL A 200 13.98 17.64 -16.88
N ALA A 201 14.35 18.77 -16.28
CA ALA A 201 15.54 18.85 -15.42
C ALA A 201 15.47 17.88 -14.23
N LEU A 202 14.30 17.71 -13.61
CA LEU A 202 14.09 16.72 -12.55
C LEU A 202 14.35 15.29 -13.06
N LEU A 203 13.82 14.93 -14.23
CA LEU A 203 14.04 13.60 -14.82
C LEU A 203 15.53 13.36 -15.12
N ASP A 204 16.23 14.39 -15.59
CA ASP A 204 17.67 14.31 -15.83
C ASP A 204 18.45 14.13 -14.51
N ASP A 205 18.03 14.77 -13.41
CA ASP A 205 18.63 14.56 -12.10
C ASP A 205 18.39 13.14 -11.57
N PHE A 206 17.20 12.56 -11.75
CA PHE A 206 16.94 11.15 -11.46
C PHE A 206 17.83 10.22 -12.31
N SER A 207 17.97 10.51 -13.60
CA SER A 207 18.82 9.70 -14.48
C SER A 207 20.30 9.77 -14.08
N LYS A 208 20.81 10.92 -13.65
CA LYS A 208 22.19 11.06 -13.17
C LYS A 208 22.44 10.26 -11.89
N GLU A 209 21.44 10.17 -11.04
CA GLU A 209 21.48 9.43 -9.78
C GLU A 209 21.10 7.95 -9.96
N ASP A 210 20.98 7.43 -11.19
CA ASP A 210 20.57 6.05 -11.47
C ASP A 210 19.28 5.63 -10.75
N VAL A 211 18.28 6.52 -10.81
CA VAL A 211 16.94 6.30 -10.27
C VAL A 211 15.95 6.22 -11.42
N ALA A 212 15.30 5.08 -11.58
CA ALA A 212 14.26 4.90 -12.59
C ALA A 212 12.99 5.67 -12.18
N THR A 213 12.27 6.23 -13.16
CA THR A 213 11.08 7.07 -12.90
C THR A 213 9.84 6.52 -13.56
N TYR A 214 8.77 6.42 -12.77
CA TYR A 214 7.43 6.11 -13.25
C TYR A 214 6.47 7.19 -12.75
N VAL A 215 5.62 7.68 -13.63
CA VAL A 215 4.88 8.92 -13.42
C VAL A 215 3.42 8.77 -13.81
N THR A 216 2.60 9.55 -13.13
CA THR A 216 1.20 9.76 -13.47
C THR A 216 0.95 11.24 -13.74
N TYR A 217 0.14 11.55 -14.77
CA TYR A 217 -0.36 12.89 -15.02
C TYR A 217 -1.85 12.83 -15.35
N PRO A 218 -2.71 13.55 -14.61
CA PRO A 218 -2.37 14.53 -13.58
C PRO A 218 -2.15 13.92 -12.19
N SER A 219 -2.67 12.73 -11.90
CA SER A 219 -2.51 12.08 -10.60
C SER A 219 -2.66 10.57 -10.65
N PHE A 220 -2.27 9.88 -9.57
CA PHE A 220 -2.35 8.43 -9.45
C PHE A 220 -3.77 7.87 -9.61
N GLU A 221 -4.81 8.65 -9.29
CA GLU A 221 -6.21 8.23 -9.55
C GLU A 221 -6.49 7.94 -11.03
N LEU A 222 -5.74 8.53 -11.97
CA LEU A 222 -5.82 8.17 -13.40
C LEU A 222 -5.53 6.67 -13.58
N PHE A 223 -4.45 6.17 -12.98
CA PHE A 223 -4.10 4.76 -13.06
C PHE A 223 -5.12 3.87 -12.34
N LEU A 224 -5.69 4.35 -11.22
CA LEU A 224 -6.75 3.62 -10.52
C LEU A 224 -8.02 3.47 -11.37
N PHE A 225 -8.40 4.47 -12.17
CA PHE A 225 -9.54 4.37 -13.09
C PHE A 225 -9.39 3.21 -14.08
N LEU A 226 -8.16 2.90 -14.51
CA LEU A 226 -7.89 1.84 -15.48
C LEU A 226 -8.20 0.42 -14.94
N HIS A 227 -8.41 0.28 -13.64
CA HIS A 227 -8.86 -0.98 -13.02
C HIS A 227 -10.37 -1.21 -13.20
N ILE A 228 -11.13 -0.13 -13.38
CA ILE A 228 -12.59 -0.18 -13.55
C ILE A 228 -12.88 -0.70 -14.96
N GLU A 229 -13.87 -1.56 -15.09
CA GLU A 229 -14.34 -2.02 -16.40
C GLU A 229 -14.78 -0.81 -17.23
N ASN A 230 -14.24 -0.69 -18.45
CA ASN A 230 -14.40 0.48 -19.32
C ASN A 230 -14.06 1.83 -18.64
N GLY A 231 -13.25 1.83 -17.58
CA GLY A 231 -12.95 3.03 -16.80
C GLY A 231 -12.35 4.16 -17.63
N LEU A 232 -11.52 3.81 -18.62
CA LEU A 232 -10.95 4.78 -19.56
C LEU A 232 -12.05 5.44 -20.42
N ASP A 233 -12.90 4.64 -21.05
CA ASP A 233 -13.93 5.11 -21.99
C ASP A 233 -15.12 5.79 -21.31
N ASP A 234 -15.56 5.27 -20.16
CA ASP A 234 -16.76 5.73 -19.48
C ASP A 234 -16.50 6.91 -18.53
N TRP A 235 -15.29 7.02 -17.97
CA TRP A 235 -14.98 8.00 -16.94
C TRP A 235 -13.86 8.97 -17.31
N VAL A 236 -12.75 8.48 -17.88
CA VAL A 236 -11.56 9.32 -18.11
C VAL A 236 -11.69 10.14 -19.39
N LEU A 237 -11.92 9.49 -20.54
CA LEU A 237 -11.98 10.18 -21.84
C LEU A 237 -13.11 11.22 -21.93
N PRO A 238 -14.32 10.97 -21.39
CA PRO A 238 -15.40 11.97 -21.43
C PRO A 238 -15.09 13.25 -20.64
N HIS A 239 -14.21 13.16 -19.64
CA HIS A 239 -13.81 14.28 -18.78
C HIS A 239 -12.34 14.67 -18.98
N ARG A 240 -11.75 14.34 -20.15
CA ARG A 240 -10.31 14.48 -20.40
C ARG A 240 -9.79 15.89 -20.10
N THR A 241 -10.53 16.92 -20.49
CA THR A 241 -10.10 18.32 -20.33
C THR A 241 -10.07 18.71 -18.86
N GLU A 242 -11.13 18.40 -18.13
CA GLU A 242 -11.30 18.67 -16.70
C GLU A 242 -10.29 17.89 -15.86
N ILE A 243 -10.00 16.65 -16.27
CA ILE A 243 -8.94 15.84 -15.68
C ILE A 243 -7.57 16.49 -15.92
N ILE A 244 -7.21 16.85 -17.15
CA ILE A 244 -5.90 17.45 -17.45
C ILE A 244 -5.67 18.77 -16.68
N GLU A 245 -6.70 19.59 -16.54
CA GLU A 245 -6.64 20.83 -15.75
C GLU A 245 -6.56 20.58 -14.24
N ASN A 246 -7.16 19.46 -13.81
CA ASN A 246 -7.22 18.92 -12.45
C ASN A 246 -7.46 19.97 -11.35
N GLN A 247 -8.38 20.91 -11.61
CA GLN A 247 -8.66 22.01 -10.69
C GLN A 247 -9.28 21.51 -9.38
N LYS A 248 -9.12 22.30 -8.32
CA LYS A 248 -9.84 22.05 -7.06
C LYS A 248 -11.32 22.28 -7.27
N MET A 249 -12.14 21.37 -6.74
CA MET A 249 -13.58 21.50 -6.79
C MET A 249 -14.04 22.72 -5.97
N PRO A 250 -15.02 23.51 -6.44
CA PRO A 250 -15.55 24.65 -5.69
C PRO A 250 -15.99 24.24 -4.27
N GLY A 251 -15.51 24.96 -3.26
CA GLY A 251 -15.84 24.68 -1.85
C GLY A 251 -15.22 23.39 -1.28
N SER A 252 -14.28 22.75 -1.98
CA SER A 252 -13.66 21.50 -1.57
C SER A 252 -12.14 21.54 -1.71
N LYS A 253 -11.44 20.79 -0.84
CA LYS A 253 -9.98 20.60 -0.94
C LYS A 253 -9.60 19.57 -2.02
N ARG A 254 -10.56 18.80 -2.53
CA ARG A 254 -10.35 17.70 -3.47
C ARG A 254 -10.24 18.24 -4.89
N ARG A 255 -9.38 17.61 -5.69
CA ARG A 255 -9.28 17.91 -7.12
C ARG A 255 -10.36 17.18 -7.92
N PHE A 256 -10.57 17.63 -9.16
CA PHE A 256 -11.59 17.09 -10.05
C PHE A 256 -11.47 15.56 -10.20
N ILE A 257 -10.30 15.04 -10.57
CA ILE A 257 -10.13 13.59 -10.78
C ILE A 257 -10.33 12.78 -9.50
N GLU A 258 -9.87 13.29 -8.35
CA GLU A 258 -10.03 12.65 -7.05
C GLU A 258 -11.52 12.53 -6.67
N ARG A 259 -12.29 13.59 -6.97
CA ARG A 259 -13.73 13.61 -6.73
C ARG A 259 -14.45 12.66 -7.69
N LEU A 260 -14.16 12.76 -8.99
CA LEU A 260 -14.74 11.91 -10.02
C LEU A 260 -14.52 10.43 -9.69
N PHE A 261 -13.28 10.06 -9.32
CA PHE A 261 -12.95 8.70 -8.94
C PHE A 261 -13.78 8.24 -7.74
N SER A 262 -13.87 9.09 -6.72
CA SER A 262 -14.61 8.74 -5.52
C SER A 262 -16.10 8.54 -5.76
N ASP A 263 -16.68 9.34 -6.65
CA ASP A 263 -18.08 9.21 -7.04
C ASP A 263 -18.29 7.94 -7.88
N ALA A 264 -17.34 7.58 -8.75
CA ALA A 264 -17.39 6.34 -9.53
C ALA A 264 -17.30 5.08 -8.65
N VAL A 265 -16.41 5.07 -7.65
CA VAL A 265 -16.13 3.86 -6.84
C VAL A 265 -16.75 3.89 -5.44
N GLN A 266 -17.53 4.92 -5.15
CA GLN A 266 -18.20 5.19 -3.86
C GLN A 266 -17.25 5.08 -2.65
N CYS A 267 -16.00 5.52 -2.82
CA CYS A 267 -14.95 5.43 -1.81
C CYS A 267 -13.90 6.53 -1.97
N ASN A 268 -13.34 7.05 -0.88
CA ASN A 268 -12.23 8.00 -0.95
C ASN A 268 -10.89 7.24 -1.11
N PRO A 269 -10.13 7.44 -2.20
CA PRO A 269 -8.85 6.75 -2.42
C PRO A 269 -7.76 7.12 -1.41
N LYS A 270 -7.87 8.28 -0.74
CA LYS A 270 -6.90 8.72 0.28
C LYS A 270 -7.11 8.10 1.66
N LYS A 271 -8.19 7.33 1.83
CA LYS A 271 -8.41 6.58 3.07
C LYS A 271 -7.47 5.37 3.09
N GLU A 272 -6.80 5.15 4.21
CA GLU A 272 -5.91 4.00 4.42
C GLU A 272 -6.58 2.69 4.01
N GLY A 273 -5.87 1.89 3.20
CA GLY A 273 -6.29 0.61 2.66
C GLY A 273 -7.33 0.68 1.52
N ALA A 274 -7.83 1.86 1.15
CA ALA A 274 -8.86 1.98 0.11
C ALA A 274 -8.36 1.54 -1.28
N CYS A 275 -7.09 1.80 -1.58
CA CYS A 275 -6.50 1.46 -2.88
C CYS A 275 -6.10 -0.01 -3.01
N ALA A 276 -5.89 -0.73 -1.90
CA ALA A 276 -5.47 -2.13 -1.88
C ALA A 276 -6.41 -3.06 -2.67
N ARG A 277 -7.73 -2.76 -2.68
CA ARG A 277 -8.74 -3.56 -3.38
C ARG A 277 -8.56 -3.58 -4.91
N PHE A 278 -7.92 -2.56 -5.48
CA PHE A 278 -7.73 -2.46 -6.92
C PHE A 278 -6.56 -3.32 -7.41
N ALA A 279 -5.60 -3.64 -6.55
CA ALA A 279 -4.41 -4.39 -6.92
C ALA A 279 -4.73 -5.73 -7.61
N ASN A 280 -5.81 -6.43 -7.25
CA ASN A 280 -6.17 -7.69 -7.91
C ASN A 280 -6.54 -7.54 -9.40
N GLY A 281 -6.91 -6.34 -9.84
CA GLY A 281 -7.28 -6.01 -11.22
C GLY A 281 -6.13 -5.45 -12.06
N TYR A 282 -4.88 -5.49 -11.59
CA TYR A 282 -3.76 -4.80 -12.24
C TYR A 282 -3.57 -5.16 -13.71
N ALA A 283 -3.86 -6.41 -14.11
CA ALA A 283 -3.70 -6.86 -15.50
C ALA A 283 -4.59 -6.05 -16.47
N ARG A 284 -5.81 -5.72 -16.05
CA ARG A 284 -6.70 -4.84 -16.82
C ARG A 284 -6.11 -3.43 -16.89
N ALA A 285 -5.65 -2.91 -15.75
CA ALA A 285 -5.07 -1.58 -15.71
C ALA A 285 -3.85 -1.45 -16.63
N CYS A 286 -2.99 -2.47 -16.67
CA CYS A 286 -1.84 -2.52 -17.59
C CYS A 286 -2.27 -2.54 -19.06
N HIS A 287 -3.32 -3.30 -19.40
CA HIS A 287 -3.88 -3.33 -20.75
C HIS A 287 -4.44 -1.97 -21.16
N GLU A 288 -5.28 -1.36 -20.32
CA GLU A 288 -5.89 -0.06 -20.58
C GLU A 288 -4.87 1.07 -20.61
N GLU A 289 -3.80 0.98 -19.80
CA GLU A 289 -2.71 1.96 -19.80
C GLU A 289 -2.02 2.06 -21.16
N GLY A 290 -1.92 0.95 -21.90
CA GLY A 290 -1.38 0.94 -23.26
C GLY A 290 -2.15 1.80 -24.26
N ARG A 291 -3.34 2.31 -23.90
CA ARG A 291 -4.17 3.21 -24.71
C ARG A 291 -3.94 4.70 -24.41
N ILE A 292 -3.13 5.03 -23.41
CA ILE A 292 -2.76 6.41 -23.04
C ILE A 292 -1.25 6.63 -23.18
N ASN A 293 -0.76 7.85 -22.93
CA ASN A 293 0.68 8.12 -23.02
C ASN A 293 1.44 7.37 -21.93
N GLN A 294 2.50 6.64 -22.32
CA GLN A 294 3.41 5.97 -21.40
C GLN A 294 4.82 6.60 -21.41
N GLU A 295 5.05 7.60 -22.26
CA GLU A 295 6.35 8.30 -22.35
C GLU A 295 6.48 9.30 -21.20
N THR A 296 7.45 9.04 -20.32
CA THR A 296 7.73 9.85 -19.12
C THR A 296 8.02 11.29 -19.49
N ARG A 297 8.91 11.55 -20.47
CA ARG A 297 9.34 12.92 -20.77
C ARG A 297 8.23 13.80 -21.35
N SER A 298 7.21 13.21 -21.97
CA SER A 298 6.06 13.94 -22.54
C SER A 298 4.82 13.94 -21.64
N ALA A 299 4.98 13.73 -20.33
CA ALA A 299 3.85 13.60 -19.41
C ALA A 299 3.00 14.89 -19.25
N ILE A 300 3.64 16.05 -19.31
CA ILE A 300 3.00 17.31 -18.93
C ILE A 300 1.85 17.68 -19.89
N ARG A 301 0.66 17.89 -19.31
CA ARG A 301 -0.60 18.20 -20.02
C ARG A 301 -1.12 17.11 -20.96
N VAL A 302 -0.62 15.88 -20.79
CA VAL A 302 -1.08 14.69 -21.51
C VAL A 302 -1.51 13.65 -20.47
N LEU A 303 -2.65 12.99 -20.66
CA LEU A 303 -3.04 11.86 -19.82
C LEU A 303 -1.94 10.79 -19.91
N THR A 304 -1.19 10.64 -18.82
CA THR A 304 0.04 9.84 -18.81
C THR A 304 0.05 8.92 -17.62
N SER A 305 0.36 7.66 -17.85
CA SER A 305 0.72 6.71 -16.82
C SER A 305 1.62 5.65 -17.43
N ASN A 306 2.69 5.29 -16.75
CA ASN A 306 3.57 4.19 -17.14
C ASN A 306 3.74 3.18 -16.00
N ILE A 307 2.83 3.20 -15.03
CA ILE A 307 2.82 2.30 -13.87
C ILE A 307 2.67 0.85 -14.31
N GLY A 308 1.87 0.57 -15.34
CA GLY A 308 1.72 -0.75 -15.94
C GLY A 308 3.03 -1.29 -16.52
N LEU A 309 3.91 -0.44 -17.05
CA LEU A 309 5.26 -0.85 -17.47
C LEU A 309 6.12 -1.30 -16.28
N LEU A 310 6.03 -0.62 -15.13
CA LEU A 310 6.68 -1.08 -13.89
C LEU A 310 6.12 -2.43 -13.47
N ILE A 311 4.80 -2.60 -13.46
CA ILE A 311 4.17 -3.85 -13.04
C ILE A 311 4.58 -5.00 -13.97
N GLY A 312 4.55 -4.82 -15.29
CA GLY A 312 5.00 -5.84 -16.24
C GLY A 312 6.47 -6.20 -16.07
N ARG A 313 7.31 -5.23 -15.68
CA ARG A 313 8.70 -5.47 -15.28
C ARG A 313 8.79 -6.32 -14.02
N LEU A 314 8.00 -6.02 -12.98
CA LEU A 314 7.95 -6.82 -11.75
C LEU A 314 7.46 -8.25 -11.99
N GLU A 315 6.53 -8.47 -12.91
CA GLU A 315 6.08 -9.82 -13.26
C GLU A 315 7.11 -10.63 -14.04
N SER A 316 7.87 -9.98 -14.92
CA SER A 316 8.81 -10.62 -15.84
C SER A 316 10.18 -10.90 -15.21
N SER A 317 10.41 -10.43 -13.99
CA SER A 317 11.70 -10.52 -13.27
C SER A 317 11.76 -11.66 -12.26
#